data_AF-A0A1I5S7S3-F1
#
_entry.id   AF-A0A1I5S7S3-F1
#
_cell.length_a   1.000
_cell.length_b   1.000
_cell.length_c   1.000
_cell.angle_alpha   90.00
_cell.angle_beta   90.00
_cell.angle_gamma   90.00
#
_symmetry.space_group_name_H-M   'P 1'
#
loop_
_entity.id
_entity.type
_entity.pdbx_description
1 polymer ?
#
loop_
_entity_poly.entity_id
_entity_poly.type
_entity_poly.pdbx_seq_one_letter_code
_entity_poly.pdbx_strand_id
1 'polypeptide(L)'
;MGWIEKWLPRTGRCIREGMRLALLNAILLAGGGMAVFLLFGAVDLLRKKGIPIPLPVWLVMVLLVVPYYVLMFQYGKAFGALSASKNPVSGFAVGLLGQLPSILLLALSINGELYRYISPHVWRVLFTIMSMIAVVAPIMVGLGSLDQK
;
A
#
# COMPACT_ATOMS: atom_id res chain seq x y z
N MET A 1 19.93 1.56 -4.39
CA MET A 1 19.16 0.29 -4.31
C MET A 1 19.29 -0.46 -2.96
N GLY A 2 20.19 -0.10 -2.03
CA GLY A 2 20.43 -0.91 -0.82
C GLY A 2 19.44 -0.81 0.37
N TRP A 3 18.42 0.06 0.34
CA TRP A 3 17.42 0.13 1.44
C TRP A 3 16.30 -0.90 1.29
N ILE A 4 15.84 -1.16 0.06
CA ILE A 4 14.74 -2.11 -0.22
C ILE A 4 15.22 -3.55 0.01
N GLU A 5 16.48 -3.86 -0.32
CA GLU A 5 17.09 -5.19 -0.12
C GLU A 5 17.05 -5.67 1.33
N LYS A 6 17.16 -4.75 2.31
CA LYS A 6 17.09 -5.11 3.74
C LYS A 6 15.74 -5.70 4.12
N TRP A 7 14.69 -5.26 3.42
CA TRP A 7 13.31 -5.65 3.65
C TRP A 7 12.85 -6.79 2.76
N LEU A 8 13.64 -7.21 1.77
CA LEU A 8 13.33 -8.39 0.98
C LEU A 8 13.26 -9.65 1.86
N PRO A 9 12.46 -10.64 1.43
CA PRO A 9 12.32 -11.89 2.15
C PRO A 9 13.64 -12.65 2.27
N ARG A 10 13.81 -13.44 3.34
CA ARG A 10 15.06 -14.16 3.63
C ARG A 10 14.91 -15.65 3.87
N THR A 11 13.72 -16.11 4.26
CA THR A 11 13.57 -17.46 4.83
C THR A 11 12.49 -18.30 4.16
N GLY A 12 11.71 -17.74 3.21
CA GLY A 12 10.61 -18.44 2.55
C GLY A 12 9.45 -18.85 3.47
N ARG A 13 9.51 -18.48 4.77
CA ARG A 13 8.47 -18.82 5.75
C ARG A 13 7.34 -17.79 5.72
N CYS A 14 6.12 -18.23 5.42
CA CYS A 14 4.98 -17.35 5.22
C CYS A 14 4.74 -16.36 6.37
N ILE A 15 4.66 -16.85 7.61
CA ILE A 15 4.34 -15.99 8.77
C ILE A 15 5.41 -14.92 8.99
N ARG A 16 6.69 -15.31 8.91
CA ARG A 16 7.81 -14.40 9.19
C ARG A 16 7.93 -13.32 8.12
N GLU A 17 7.83 -13.69 6.86
CA GLU A 17 7.90 -12.72 5.76
C GLU A 17 6.62 -11.88 5.67
N GLY A 18 5.46 -12.44 5.98
CA GLY A 18 4.21 -11.68 6.13
C GLY A 18 4.32 -10.59 7.19
N MET A 19 4.87 -10.90 8.37
CA MET A 19 5.10 -9.90 9.43
C MET A 19 6.14 -8.85 9.04
N ARG A 20 7.20 -9.25 8.32
CA ARG A 20 8.19 -8.29 7.80
C ARG A 20 7.57 -7.36 6.75
N LEU A 21 6.75 -7.90 5.85
CA LEU A 21 6.02 -7.13 4.87
C LEU A 21 5.02 -6.19 5.55
N ALA A 22 4.38 -6.62 6.64
CA ALA A 22 3.49 -5.77 7.42
C ALA A 22 4.25 -4.57 8.02
N LEU A 23 5.44 -4.79 8.59
CA LEU A 23 6.24 -3.69 9.12
C LEU A 23 6.69 -2.72 8.01
N LEU A 24 7.15 -3.24 6.87
CA LEU A 24 7.48 -2.41 5.71
C LEU A 24 6.26 -1.61 5.23
N ASN A 25 5.11 -2.26 5.14
CA ASN A 25 3.87 -1.64 4.72
C ASN A 25 3.44 -0.52 5.68
N ALA A 26 3.56 -0.72 7.00
CA ALA A 26 3.27 0.32 7.97
C ALA A 26 4.14 1.57 7.76
N ILE A 27 5.44 1.38 7.47
CA ILE A 27 6.37 2.49 7.16
C ILE A 27 5.96 3.19 5.87
N LEU A 28 5.65 2.43 4.81
CA LEU A 28 5.22 2.97 3.52
C LEU A 28 3.88 3.72 3.62
N LEU A 29 2.93 3.21 4.40
CA LEU A 29 1.65 3.87 4.67
C LEU A 29 1.85 5.17 5.45
N ALA A 30 2.72 5.18 6.46
CA ALA A 30 3.00 6.39 7.22
C ALA A 30 3.64 7.46 6.32
N GLY A 31 4.67 7.09 5.55
CA GLY A 31 5.36 8.01 4.64
C GLY A 31 4.46 8.50 3.49
N GLY A 32 3.77 7.57 2.83
CA GLY A 32 2.83 7.87 1.75
C GLY A 32 1.63 8.67 2.23
N GLY A 33 1.06 8.31 3.38
CA GLY A 33 -0.05 9.03 4.00
C GLY A 33 0.33 10.48 4.35
N MET A 34 1.52 10.71 4.91
CA MET A 34 2.04 12.06 5.15
C MET A 34 2.18 12.86 3.85
N ALA A 35 2.75 12.26 2.79
CA ALA A 35 2.88 12.92 1.49
C ALA A 35 1.52 13.28 0.88
N VAL A 36 0.54 12.36 0.92
CA VAL A 36 -0.82 12.60 0.42
C VAL A 36 -1.52 13.70 1.24
N PHE A 37 -1.38 13.68 2.56
CA PHE A 37 -1.96 14.69 3.44
C PHE A 37 -1.42 16.09 3.12
N LEU A 38 -0.10 16.24 2.99
CA LEU A 38 0.54 17.52 2.64
C LEU A 38 0.10 18.00 1.25
N LEU A 39 0.07 17.10 0.27
CA LEU A 39 -0.33 17.43 -1.10
C LEU A 39 -1.79 17.90 -1.17
N PHE A 40 -2.71 17.17 -0.53
CA PHE A 40 -4.13 17.53 -0.53
C PHE A 40 -4.40 18.78 0.31
N GLY A 41 -3.70 18.95 1.42
CA GLY A 41 -3.75 20.17 2.23
C GLY A 41 -3.28 21.40 1.47
N ALA A 42 -2.20 21.28 0.68
CA ALA A 42 -1.72 22.37 -0.16
C ALA A 42 -2.74 22.74 -1.25
N VAL A 43 -3.35 21.75 -1.91
CA VAL A 43 -4.38 22.00 -2.93
C VAL A 43 -5.64 22.61 -2.32
N ASP A 44 -6.07 22.17 -1.15
CA ASP A 44 -7.20 22.78 -0.44
C ASP A 44 -6.93 24.24 -0.07
N LEU A 45 -5.71 24.56 0.37
CA LEU A 45 -5.30 25.93 0.67
C LEU A 45 -5.30 26.83 -0.57
N LEU A 46 -4.89 26.32 -1.73
CA LEU A 46 -4.96 27.05 -3.01
C LEU A 46 -6.41 27.27 -3.46
N ARG A 47 -7.28 26.27 -3.28
CA ARG A 47 -8.73 26.38 -3.57
C ARG A 47 -9.41 27.44 -2.72
N LYS A 48 -9.07 27.50 -1.43
CA LYS A 48 -9.57 28.54 -0.51
C LYS A 48 -9.17 29.94 -0.93
N LYS A 49 -8.07 30.10 -1.67
CA LYS A 49 -7.63 31.38 -2.28
C LYS A 49 -8.32 31.68 -3.62
N GLY A 50 -9.30 30.88 -4.03
CA GLY A 50 -10.07 31.09 -5.25
C GLY A 50 -9.47 30.47 -6.51
N ILE A 51 -8.41 29.66 -6.40
CA ILE A 51 -7.80 28.98 -7.56
C ILE A 51 -8.48 27.61 -7.75
N PRO A 52 -9.28 27.39 -8.81
CA PRO A 52 -10.03 26.15 -9.01
C PRO A 52 -9.13 25.02 -9.55
N ILE A 53 -8.25 24.48 -8.69
CA ILE A 53 -7.37 23.36 -9.07
C ILE A 53 -8.08 22.02 -8.75
N PRO A 54 -8.12 21.03 -9.66
CA PRO A 54 -8.64 19.70 -9.35
C PRO A 54 -7.81 18.98 -8.27
N LEU A 55 -8.38 17.95 -7.62
CA LEU A 55 -7.62 17.15 -6.66
C LEU A 55 -6.54 16.36 -7.43
N PRO A 56 -5.29 16.30 -6.95
CA PRO A 56 -4.17 15.72 -7.68
C PRO A 56 -4.12 14.19 -7.53
N VAL A 57 -5.26 13.52 -7.77
CA VAL A 57 -5.43 12.07 -7.56
C VAL A 57 -4.47 11.28 -8.46
N TRP A 58 -4.34 11.69 -9.72
CA TRP A 58 -3.42 11.06 -10.68
C TRP A 58 -1.97 11.10 -10.19
N LEU A 59 -1.55 12.18 -9.54
CA LEU A 59 -0.20 12.35 -9.02
C LEU A 59 0.06 11.36 -7.89
N VAL A 60 -0.92 11.20 -6.97
CA VAL A 60 -0.87 10.18 -5.92
C VAL A 60 -0.80 8.78 -6.51
N MET A 61 -1.60 8.50 -7.54
CA MET A 61 -1.63 7.20 -8.19
C MET A 61 -0.29 6.85 -8.83
N VAL A 62 0.28 7.76 -9.63
CA VAL A 62 1.52 7.52 -10.39
C VAL A 62 2.76 7.50 -9.48
N LEU A 63 2.83 8.39 -8.48
CA LEU A 63 4.04 8.54 -7.66
C LEU A 63 4.06 7.65 -6.42
N LEU A 64 2.90 7.22 -5.92
CA LEU A 64 2.83 6.44 -4.69
C LEU A 64 2.22 5.06 -4.94
N VAL A 65 1.02 5.01 -5.51
CA VAL A 65 0.24 3.76 -5.59
C VAL A 65 0.85 2.76 -6.57
N VAL A 66 1.21 3.20 -7.78
CA VAL A 66 1.85 2.34 -8.79
C VAL A 66 3.20 1.81 -8.30
N PRO A 67 4.14 2.64 -7.82
CA PRO A 67 5.39 2.17 -7.25
C PRO A 67 5.19 1.21 -6.07
N TYR A 68 4.18 1.46 -5.23
CA TYR A 68 3.82 0.56 -4.15
C TYR A 68 3.43 -0.84 -4.66
N TYR A 69 2.59 -0.94 -5.71
CA TYR A 69 2.25 -2.24 -6.30
C TYR A 69 3.45 -2.94 -6.95
N VAL A 70 4.34 -2.19 -7.58
CA VAL A 70 5.60 -2.74 -8.11
C VAL A 70 6.44 -3.31 -6.98
N LEU A 71 6.56 -2.61 -5.84
CA LEU A 71 7.28 -3.11 -4.66
C LEU A 71 6.64 -4.39 -4.11
N MET A 72 5.31 -4.46 -4.01
CA MET A 72 4.60 -5.66 -3.56
C MET A 72 4.85 -6.86 -4.49
N PHE A 73 4.85 -6.62 -5.81
CA PHE A 73 5.18 -7.65 -6.79
C PHE A 73 6.62 -8.14 -6.65
N GLN A 74 7.59 -7.23 -6.56
CA GLN A 74 9.01 -7.58 -6.39
C GLN A 74 9.26 -8.32 -5.08
N TYR A 75 8.56 -7.94 -4.01
CA TYR A 75 8.58 -8.68 -2.74
C TYR A 75 8.08 -10.11 -2.92
N GLY A 76 6.94 -10.27 -3.60
CA GLY A 76 6.37 -11.57 -3.94
C GLY A 76 7.35 -12.43 -4.73
N LYS A 77 7.99 -11.86 -5.75
CA LYS A 77 9.00 -12.53 -6.58
C LYS A 77 10.19 -13.02 -5.77
N ALA A 78 10.74 -12.16 -4.91
CA ALA A 78 11.83 -12.55 -4.02
C ALA A 78 11.40 -13.65 -3.02
N PHE A 79 10.14 -13.64 -2.57
CA PHE A 79 9.60 -14.67 -1.69
C PHE A 79 9.45 -16.01 -2.42
N GLY A 80 8.91 -15.98 -3.65
CA GLY A 80 8.77 -17.16 -4.51
C GLY A 80 10.09 -17.83 -4.82
N ALA A 81 11.16 -17.05 -5.03
CA ALA A 81 12.51 -17.57 -5.25
C ALA A 81 13.08 -18.34 -4.04
N LEU A 82 12.63 -18.03 -2.83
CA LEU A 82 13.07 -18.69 -1.58
C LEU A 82 12.14 -19.83 -1.14
N SER A 83 10.91 -19.88 -1.65
CA SER A 83 9.93 -20.91 -1.29
C SER A 83 10.16 -22.16 -2.14
N ALA A 84 10.41 -23.30 -1.48
CA ALA A 84 10.55 -24.59 -2.15
C ALA A 84 9.25 -25.04 -2.85
N SER A 85 8.08 -24.57 -2.38
CA SER A 85 6.81 -24.79 -3.05
C SER A 85 6.39 -23.51 -3.78
N LYS A 86 6.21 -23.62 -5.10
CA LYS A 86 5.71 -22.56 -5.99
C LYS A 86 4.18 -22.41 -5.85
N ASN A 87 3.68 -22.38 -4.62
CA ASN A 87 2.24 -22.38 -4.36
C ASN A 87 1.72 -20.93 -4.28
N PRO A 88 0.82 -20.50 -5.17
CA PRO A 88 0.26 -19.14 -5.16
C PRO A 88 -0.44 -18.78 -3.84
N VAL A 89 -1.01 -19.77 -3.16
CA VAL A 89 -1.70 -19.59 -1.88
C VAL A 89 -0.73 -19.07 -0.81
N SER A 90 0.52 -19.53 -0.83
CA SER A 90 1.55 -19.11 0.12
C SER A 90 1.94 -17.63 -0.06
N GLY A 91 2.15 -17.19 -1.30
CA GLY A 91 2.44 -15.80 -1.62
C GLY A 91 1.26 -14.88 -1.32
N PHE A 92 0.03 -15.32 -1.61
CA PHE A 92 -1.17 -14.57 -1.27
C PHE A 92 -1.36 -14.45 0.25
N ALA A 93 -1.10 -15.51 1.02
CA ALA A 93 -1.15 -15.47 2.48
C ALA A 93 -0.11 -14.49 3.07
N VAL A 94 1.12 -14.47 2.52
CA VAL A 94 2.14 -13.45 2.87
C VAL A 94 1.63 -12.05 2.56
N GLY A 95 1.03 -11.86 1.38
CA GLY A 95 0.44 -10.60 0.97
C GLY A 95 -0.66 -10.12 1.92
N LEU A 96 -1.59 -11.00 2.30
CA LEU A 96 -2.66 -10.69 3.25
C LEU A 96 -2.11 -10.30 4.62
N LEU A 97 -1.16 -11.07 5.16
CA LEU A 97 -0.50 -10.72 6.43
C LEU A 97 0.22 -9.37 6.33
N GLY A 98 0.89 -9.13 5.21
CA GLY A 98 1.56 -7.86 4.93
C GLY A 98 0.61 -6.65 4.84
N GLN A 99 -0.66 -6.88 4.49
CA GLN A 99 -1.68 -5.84 4.39
C GLN A 99 -2.45 -5.58 5.69
N LEU A 100 -2.18 -6.29 6.78
CA LEU A 100 -2.82 -6.03 8.06
C LEU A 100 -2.79 -4.55 8.48
N PRO A 101 -1.70 -3.79 8.32
CA PRO A 101 -1.69 -2.35 8.63
C PRO A 101 -2.67 -1.54 7.78
N SER A 102 -2.77 -1.83 6.48
CA SER A 102 -3.71 -1.15 5.57
C SER A 102 -5.15 -1.44 5.95
N ILE A 103 -5.45 -2.69 6.27
CA ILE A 103 -6.79 -3.15 6.68
C ILE A 103 -7.16 -2.51 8.02
N LEU A 104 -6.23 -2.51 8.98
CA LEU A 104 -6.45 -1.89 10.28
C LEU A 104 -6.69 -0.39 10.16
N LEU A 105 -5.89 0.32 9.34
CA LEU A 105 -6.07 1.74 9.08
C LEU A 105 -7.43 2.02 8.43
N LEU A 106 -7.85 1.21 7.46
CA LEU A 106 -9.16 1.32 6.83
C LEU A 106 -10.28 1.12 7.87
N ALA A 107 -10.18 0.08 8.70
CA ALA A 107 -11.16 -0.19 9.75
C ALA A 107 -11.24 0.95 10.79
N LEU A 108 -10.09 1.49 11.22
CA LEU A 108 -10.04 2.64 12.13
C LEU A 108 -10.63 3.90 11.49
N SER A 109 -10.42 4.10 10.19
CA SER A 109 -10.97 5.26 9.49
C SER A 109 -12.50 5.23 9.37
N ILE A 110 -13.08 4.03 9.23
CA ILE A 110 -14.53 3.82 9.20
C ILE A 110 -15.11 4.00 10.61
N ASN A 111 -14.58 3.24 11.59
CA ASN A 111 -15.11 3.22 12.95
C ASN A 111 -14.86 4.53 13.71
N GLY A 112 -13.77 5.23 13.40
CA GLY A 112 -13.45 6.55 13.96
C GLY A 112 -14.19 7.70 13.27
N GLU A 113 -15.10 7.41 12.34
CA GLU A 113 -15.91 8.39 11.61
C GLU A 113 -15.08 9.51 10.96
N LEU A 114 -13.91 9.16 10.42
CA LEU A 114 -12.96 10.12 9.86
C LEU A 114 -13.55 10.95 8.71
N TYR A 115 -14.59 10.42 8.06
CA TYR A 115 -15.42 11.11 7.07
C TYR A 115 -16.06 12.42 7.57
N ARG A 116 -16.23 12.60 8.89
CA ARG A 116 -16.78 13.84 9.47
C ARG A 116 -15.78 14.98 9.49
N TYR A 117 -14.49 14.67 9.51
CA TYR A 117 -13.40 15.65 9.65
C TYR A 117 -12.76 16.06 8.32
N ILE A 118 -13.09 15.33 7.25
CA ILE A 118 -12.50 15.52 5.92
C ILE A 118 -13.64 15.83 4.94
N SER A 119 -13.37 16.67 3.93
CA SER A 119 -14.37 16.94 2.90
C SER A 119 -14.85 15.63 2.23
N PRO A 120 -16.17 15.48 1.93
CA PRO A 120 -16.71 14.23 1.41
C PRO A 120 -16.03 13.74 0.13
N HIS A 121 -15.61 14.66 -0.73
CA HIS A 121 -14.88 14.34 -1.95
C HIS A 121 -13.49 13.78 -1.68
N VAL A 122 -12.74 14.38 -0.75
CA VAL A 122 -11.41 13.89 -0.38
C VAL A 122 -11.52 12.54 0.33
N TRP A 123 -12.48 12.40 1.25
CA TRP A 123 -12.75 11.12 1.91
C TRP A 123 -13.04 10.01 0.89
N ARG A 124 -13.94 10.24 -0.06
CA ARG A 124 -14.28 9.24 -1.09
C ARG A 124 -13.04 8.81 -1.87
N VAL A 125 -12.20 9.75 -2.30
CA VAL A 125 -10.95 9.44 -3.02
C VAL A 125 -9.99 8.61 -2.16
N LEU A 126 -9.70 9.05 -0.94
CA LEU A 126 -8.78 8.35 -0.03
C LEU A 126 -9.27 6.95 0.29
N PHE A 127 -10.56 6.81 0.59
CA PHE A 127 -11.20 5.53 0.87
C PHE A 127 -11.10 4.58 -0.32
N THR A 128 -11.36 5.06 -1.54
CA THR A 128 -11.22 4.26 -2.76
C THR A 128 -9.78 3.80 -2.97
N ILE A 129 -8.80 4.69 -2.81
CA ILE A 129 -7.37 4.33 -2.97
C ILE A 129 -6.95 3.29 -1.93
N MET A 130 -7.28 3.50 -0.66
CA MET A 130 -6.95 2.57 0.43
C MET A 130 -7.61 1.20 0.24
N SER A 131 -8.88 1.17 -0.17
CA SER A 131 -9.61 -0.08 -0.45
C SER A 131 -8.96 -0.82 -1.62
N MET A 132 -8.59 -0.11 -2.68
CA MET A 132 -7.90 -0.69 -3.81
C MET A 132 -6.55 -1.26 -3.40
N ILE A 133 -5.77 -0.55 -2.57
CA ILE A 133 -4.49 -1.05 -2.05
C ILE A 133 -4.71 -2.34 -1.25
N ALA A 134 -5.67 -2.36 -0.33
CA ALA A 134 -5.96 -3.52 0.51
C ALA A 134 -6.31 -4.78 -0.30
N VAL A 135 -6.96 -4.63 -1.45
CA VAL A 135 -7.38 -5.74 -2.32
C VAL A 135 -6.30 -6.13 -3.33
N VAL A 136 -5.68 -5.16 -4.01
CA VAL A 136 -4.78 -5.42 -5.14
C VAL A 136 -3.38 -5.80 -4.65
N ALA A 137 -2.88 -5.19 -3.58
CA ALA A 137 -1.55 -5.48 -3.07
C ALA A 137 -1.29 -6.96 -2.72
N PRO A 138 -2.18 -7.70 -2.03
CA PRO A 138 -1.94 -9.12 -1.75
C PRO A 138 -1.96 -9.96 -3.03
N ILE A 139 -2.75 -9.56 -4.04
CA ILE A 139 -2.74 -10.18 -5.37
C ILE A 139 -1.38 -9.97 -6.04
N MET A 140 -0.82 -8.75 -5.98
CA MET A 140 0.50 -8.47 -6.56
C MET A 140 1.61 -9.31 -5.91
N VAL A 141 1.57 -9.51 -4.60
CA VAL A 141 2.52 -10.40 -3.90
C VAL A 141 2.33 -11.85 -4.35
N GLY A 142 1.07 -12.32 -4.44
CA GLY A 142 0.75 -13.66 -4.93
C GLY A 142 1.25 -13.90 -6.36
N LEU A 143 0.95 -12.99 -7.29
CA LEU A 143 1.41 -13.04 -8.68
C LEU A 143 2.94 -12.99 -8.77
N GLY A 144 3.57 -12.09 -8.01
CA GLY A 144 5.03 -12.00 -7.96
C GLY A 144 5.66 -13.32 -7.54
N SER A 145 5.07 -14.02 -6.57
CA SER A 145 5.60 -15.31 -6.09
C SER A 145 5.59 -16.44 -7.11
N LEU A 146 4.86 -16.28 -8.22
CA LEU A 146 4.84 -17.22 -9.34
C LEU A 146 5.83 -16.85 -10.44
N ASP A 147 6.35 -15.62 -10.44
CA ASP A 147 7.23 -15.13 -11.50
C ASP A 147 8.58 -15.84 -11.46
N GLN A 148 9.02 -16.31 -12.63
CA GLN A 148 10.16 -17.22 -12.78
C GLN A 148 11.42 -16.56 -13.34
N LYS A 149 11.31 -15.30 -13.77
CA LYS A 149 12.42 -14.46 -14.22
C LYS A 149 12.61 -13.36 -13.21
#